data_AF-A0A6H1WTC5-F1
#
_entry.id   AF-A0A6H1WTC5-F1
#
_cell.length_a   1.000
_cell.length_b   1.000
_cell.length_c   1.000
_cell.angle_alpha   90.00
_cell.angle_beta   90.00
_cell.angle_gamma   90.00
#
_symmetry.space_group_name_H-M   'P 1'
#
loop_
_entity.id
_entity.type
_entity.pdbx_description
1 polymer ?
#
loop_
_entity_poly.entity_id
_entity_poly.type
_entity_poly.pdbx_seq_one_letter_code
_entity_poly.pdbx_strand_id
1 'polypeptide(L)'
;MRKVLLLLLVGLLFWTAWACAEDSTSSEPLLRLYLTGRVLDSHKEPVAEAEVRLLLHGKALTFRKGEHGHQEVESIETEADGSFQVVAEIPEKALEEGGLEVEIFKSSFKPVTLSIEPSELARHGQDLFVVKNVILERHLGPAFWIATIVFILAYALISFELLHRTVAAMLGAALMLVVTYTLGIWDPAYHIISYERAIRAIDMNVIFLLMGMMIVVGVLKRTGVFQWCAYKSYQLARGNVFLLCVILSAFTAVTSAFLDNVTTMLLLTPVTIEIALSLKISPLVLLIPEILASNVGGTATLIGDPPNIMIGSYTGLTFMDFVKNLTPVVALSMIALFVFSKLVYGKDYARGQVEDVEGFIARLREEYRITDGTLLAVGLIIMAVLIFFFVTHGIFHMEVSVAALFGASLLFTYALVTKKVDLLEVVEKDIEWTTLLFFMFLFILVGAVEEVGLLSLIADKVYHLSKGSLTAAVCLILWVAAIMSAFVDNIPFTATMLPIVAYLSRVIPGAESNVLWWALALGACFGGNGTMIGASANVVTLGIAEAAGHRIRFFEYMKVGFVYMVLSVALANVWLLIFY
;
A
#
# COMPACT_ATOMS: atom_id res chain seq x y z
N MET A 1 5.58 -38.27 -75.75
CA MET A 1 5.47 -37.55 -74.46
C MET A 1 4.15 -37.76 -73.71
N ARG A 2 2.97 -37.82 -74.34
CA ARG A 2 1.68 -38.01 -73.62
C ARG A 2 1.48 -39.37 -72.93
N LYS A 3 2.00 -40.48 -73.47
CA LYS A 3 1.85 -41.82 -72.84
C LYS A 3 2.76 -42.03 -71.61
N VAL A 4 3.90 -41.33 -71.55
CA VAL A 4 4.83 -41.38 -70.40
C VAL A 4 4.29 -40.55 -69.23
N LEU A 5 3.63 -39.42 -69.52
CA LEU A 5 3.00 -38.57 -68.51
C LEU A 5 1.80 -39.28 -67.83
N LEU A 6 1.03 -40.08 -68.57
CA LEU A 6 -0.11 -40.83 -68.04
C LEU A 6 0.34 -42.00 -67.13
N LEU A 7 1.44 -42.68 -67.48
CA LEU A 7 2.05 -43.72 -66.65
C LEU A 7 2.67 -43.16 -65.36
N LEU A 8 3.25 -41.96 -65.41
CA LEU A 8 3.75 -41.25 -64.23
C LEU A 8 2.62 -40.78 -63.29
N LEU A 9 1.49 -40.33 -63.85
CA LEU A 9 0.32 -39.92 -63.05
C LEU A 9 -0.40 -41.10 -62.38
N VAL A 10 -0.47 -42.27 -63.03
CA VAL A 10 -1.02 -43.49 -62.41
C VAL A 10 -0.04 -44.06 -61.37
N GLY A 11 1.27 -43.97 -61.61
CA GLY A 11 2.29 -44.32 -60.61
C GLY A 11 2.26 -43.44 -59.36
N LEU A 12 2.02 -42.13 -59.53
CA LEU A 12 1.87 -41.18 -58.42
C LEU A 12 0.60 -41.43 -57.59
N LEU A 13 -0.52 -41.81 -58.22
CA LEU A 13 -1.76 -42.13 -57.51
C LEU A 13 -1.67 -43.43 -56.69
N PHE A 14 -0.93 -44.44 -57.20
CA PHE A 14 -0.66 -45.66 -56.42
C PHE A 14 0.38 -45.44 -55.31
N TRP A 15 1.33 -44.54 -55.50
CA TRP A 15 2.29 -44.19 -54.45
C TRP A 15 1.64 -43.38 -53.32
N THR A 16 0.71 -42.48 -53.61
CA THR A 16 -0.07 -41.78 -52.58
C THR A 16 -1.05 -42.69 -51.84
N ALA A 17 -1.55 -43.76 -52.50
CA ALA A 17 -2.40 -44.75 -51.84
C ALA A 17 -1.59 -45.72 -50.94
N TRP A 18 -0.32 -45.98 -51.26
CA TRP A 18 0.57 -46.79 -50.43
C TRP A 18 1.26 -45.97 -49.33
N ALA A 19 1.55 -44.68 -49.57
CA ALA A 19 2.10 -43.76 -48.55
C ALA A 19 1.06 -43.33 -47.49
N CYS A 20 -0.23 -43.57 -47.72
CA CYS A 20 -1.28 -43.48 -46.69
C CYS A 20 -1.56 -44.84 -46.00
N ALA A 21 -0.74 -45.85 -46.27
CA ALA A 21 -0.75 -47.15 -45.61
C ALA A 21 0.64 -47.40 -44.97
N GLU A 22 1.15 -46.40 -44.25
CA GLU A 22 2.10 -46.65 -43.17
C GLU A 22 1.28 -47.04 -41.94
N ASP A 23 1.58 -48.23 -41.44
CA ASP A 23 1.19 -48.83 -40.16
C ASP A 23 0.07 -48.11 -39.40
N SER A 24 -1.12 -48.69 -39.44
CA SER A 24 -2.01 -48.64 -38.29
C SER A 24 -1.31 -49.37 -37.11
N THR A 25 -0.32 -48.72 -36.51
CA THR A 25 0.04 -48.99 -35.12
C THR A 25 -1.24 -48.84 -34.34
N SER A 26 -1.66 -49.91 -33.67
CA SER A 26 -2.77 -49.91 -32.71
C SER A 26 -2.79 -48.57 -31.98
N SER A 27 -3.79 -47.71 -32.22
CA SER A 27 -3.92 -46.48 -31.45
C SER A 27 -4.07 -46.93 -30.01
N GLU A 28 -3.01 -46.77 -29.22
CA GLU A 28 -3.06 -47.17 -27.82
C GLU A 28 -4.23 -46.41 -27.19
N PRO A 29 -5.08 -47.08 -26.40
CA PRO A 29 -6.18 -46.41 -25.73
C PRO A 29 -5.61 -45.26 -24.90
N LEU A 30 -5.97 -44.03 -25.28
CA LEU A 30 -5.61 -42.83 -24.55
C LEU A 30 -6.57 -42.69 -23.37
N LEU A 31 -5.99 -42.46 -22.20
CA LEU A 31 -6.71 -42.15 -20.98
C LEU A 31 -6.59 -40.65 -20.71
N ARG A 32 -7.67 -40.04 -20.22
CA ARG A 32 -7.68 -38.62 -19.86
C ARG A 32 -7.35 -38.48 -18.39
N LEU A 33 -6.19 -37.91 -18.09
CA LEU A 33 -5.73 -37.61 -16.75
C LEU A 33 -6.17 -36.20 -16.34
N TYR A 34 -7.03 -36.13 -15.33
CA TYR A 34 -7.43 -34.92 -14.62
C TYR A 34 -6.58 -34.79 -13.35
N LEU A 35 -5.55 -33.97 -13.43
CA LEU A 35 -4.69 -33.63 -12.30
C LEU A 35 -5.13 -32.27 -11.74
N THR A 36 -5.48 -32.24 -10.46
CA THR A 36 -5.87 -31.03 -9.74
C THR A 36 -5.08 -30.88 -8.46
N GLY A 37 -4.94 -29.67 -7.96
CA GLY A 37 -4.17 -29.47 -6.74
C GLY A 37 -4.06 -28.02 -6.33
N ARG A 38 -3.39 -27.80 -5.20
CA ARG A 38 -2.96 -26.49 -4.74
C ARG A 38 -1.48 -26.46 -4.42
N VAL A 39 -0.83 -25.37 -4.80
CA VAL A 39 0.55 -25.07 -4.46
C VAL A 39 0.55 -24.04 -3.35
N LEU A 40 1.16 -24.39 -2.22
CA LEU A 40 1.27 -23.57 -1.03
C LEU A 40 2.75 -23.34 -0.68
N ASP A 41 3.06 -22.29 0.06
CA ASP A 41 4.39 -22.11 0.65
C ASP A 41 4.50 -22.72 2.06
N SER A 42 5.66 -22.58 2.69
CA SER A 42 5.92 -23.03 4.07
C SER A 42 5.00 -22.41 5.12
N HIS A 43 4.37 -21.28 4.81
CA HIS A 43 3.42 -20.56 5.63
C HIS A 43 1.97 -20.95 5.34
N LYS A 44 1.77 -21.93 4.43
CA LYS A 44 0.46 -22.38 3.91
C LYS A 44 -0.27 -21.30 3.11
N GLU A 45 0.45 -20.32 2.60
CA GLU A 45 -0.10 -19.31 1.69
C GLU A 45 -0.10 -19.83 0.26
N PRO A 46 -1.12 -19.49 -0.55
CA PRO A 46 -1.18 -19.88 -1.94
C PRO A 46 -0.03 -19.29 -2.75
N VAL A 47 0.60 -20.11 -3.59
CA VAL A 47 1.65 -19.69 -4.52
C VAL A 47 1.04 -19.54 -5.91
N ALA A 48 0.76 -18.31 -6.30
CA ALA A 48 0.31 -17.95 -7.65
C ALA A 48 1.47 -18.02 -8.65
N GLU A 49 1.16 -18.16 -9.95
CA GLU A 49 2.15 -18.08 -11.04
C GLU A 49 3.31 -19.06 -10.86
N ALA A 50 3.07 -20.21 -10.22
CA ALA A 50 3.99 -21.33 -10.23
C ALA A 50 3.75 -22.15 -11.48
N GLU A 51 4.81 -22.43 -12.23
CA GLU A 51 4.75 -23.23 -13.44
C GLU A 51 4.57 -24.70 -13.04
N VAL A 52 3.54 -25.34 -13.57
CA VAL A 52 3.23 -26.76 -13.41
C VAL A 52 3.45 -27.46 -14.74
N ARG A 53 4.30 -28.48 -14.73
CA ARG A 53 4.61 -29.33 -15.88
C ARG A 53 4.28 -30.78 -15.54
N LEU A 54 3.71 -31.48 -16.52
CA LEU A 54 3.51 -32.92 -16.42
C LEU A 54 4.62 -33.61 -17.21
N LEU A 55 5.37 -34.49 -16.56
CA LEU A 55 6.46 -35.24 -17.14
C LEU A 55 6.07 -36.73 -17.23
N LEU A 56 6.46 -37.38 -18.31
CA LEU A 56 6.40 -38.83 -18.45
C LEU A 56 7.80 -39.34 -18.77
N HIS A 57 8.36 -40.15 -17.87
CA HIS A 57 9.75 -40.63 -17.95
C HIS A 57 10.76 -39.47 -18.12
N GLY A 58 10.53 -38.35 -17.43
CA GLY A 58 11.36 -37.15 -17.49
C GLY A 58 11.19 -36.28 -18.75
N LYS A 59 10.25 -36.59 -19.65
CA LYS A 59 9.92 -35.75 -20.81
C LYS A 59 8.61 -34.99 -20.60
N ALA A 60 8.59 -33.71 -20.93
CA ALA A 60 7.39 -32.89 -20.84
C ALA A 60 6.28 -33.39 -21.78
N LEU A 61 5.07 -33.51 -21.24
CA LEU A 61 3.84 -33.80 -21.97
C LEU A 61 3.11 -32.51 -22.32
N THR A 62 2.39 -32.52 -23.42
CA THR A 62 1.42 -31.47 -23.75
C THR A 62 0.07 -31.80 -23.12
N PHE A 63 -0.61 -30.78 -22.61
CA PHE A 63 -1.89 -30.93 -21.93
C PHE A 63 -2.73 -29.66 -22.03
N ARG A 64 -4.00 -29.73 -21.64
CA ARG A 64 -4.95 -28.62 -21.65
C ARG A 64 -5.15 -28.05 -20.26
N LYS A 65 -5.33 -26.72 -20.17
CA LYS A 65 -5.74 -26.04 -18.94
C LYS A 65 -7.23 -26.28 -18.71
N GLY A 66 -7.56 -27.20 -17.80
CA GLY A 66 -8.94 -27.60 -17.53
C GLY A 66 -9.64 -28.32 -18.70
N GLU A 67 -10.89 -28.72 -18.47
CA GLU A 67 -11.67 -29.53 -19.43
C GLU A 67 -12.08 -28.75 -20.69
N HIS A 68 -12.24 -27.43 -20.58
CA HIS A 68 -12.63 -26.55 -21.69
C HIS A 68 -11.45 -25.82 -22.36
N GLY A 69 -10.20 -26.18 -22.04
CA GLY A 69 -9.02 -25.60 -22.67
C GLY A 69 -8.96 -25.90 -24.17
N HIS A 70 -8.77 -24.86 -25.00
CA HIS A 70 -8.72 -25.00 -26.46
C HIS A 70 -7.31 -25.21 -27.03
N GLN A 71 -6.26 -25.00 -26.23
CA GLN A 71 -4.86 -25.12 -26.64
C GLN A 71 -4.13 -26.14 -25.77
N GLU A 72 -3.33 -26.98 -26.42
CA GLU A 72 -2.36 -27.86 -25.77
C GLU A 72 -1.08 -27.08 -25.49
N VAL A 73 -0.63 -27.13 -24.24
CA VAL A 73 0.53 -26.41 -23.71
C VAL A 73 1.44 -27.38 -22.95
N GLU A 74 2.73 -27.09 -22.88
CA GLU A 74 3.71 -27.89 -22.12
C GLU A 74 3.74 -27.53 -20.63
N SER A 75 3.20 -26.36 -20.27
CA SER A 75 3.09 -25.91 -18.89
C SER A 75 1.86 -25.02 -18.68
N ILE A 76 1.38 -24.97 -17.44
CA ILE A 76 0.38 -23.99 -16.99
C ILE A 76 0.89 -23.29 -15.73
N GLU A 77 0.33 -22.13 -15.45
CA GLU A 77 0.57 -21.41 -14.20
C GLU A 77 -0.57 -21.66 -13.21
N THR A 78 -0.22 -21.72 -11.92
CA THR A 78 -1.19 -21.74 -10.83
C THR A 78 -1.98 -20.42 -10.76
N GLU A 79 -3.25 -20.52 -10.37
CA GLU A 79 -4.13 -19.38 -10.13
C GLU A 79 -3.73 -18.60 -8.87
N ALA A 80 -4.37 -17.46 -8.64
CA ALA A 80 -4.08 -16.60 -7.48
C ALA A 80 -4.27 -17.29 -6.11
N ASP A 81 -5.14 -18.31 -6.03
CA ASP A 81 -5.36 -19.14 -4.84
C ASP A 81 -4.44 -20.39 -4.81
N GLY A 82 -3.43 -20.42 -5.67
CA GLY A 82 -2.47 -21.52 -5.79
C GLY A 82 -3.04 -22.76 -6.46
N SER A 83 -4.30 -22.75 -6.90
CA SER A 83 -4.92 -23.90 -7.54
C SER A 83 -4.42 -24.11 -8.97
N PHE A 84 -4.41 -25.36 -9.41
CA PHE A 84 -4.14 -25.72 -10.80
C PHE A 84 -4.99 -26.89 -11.24
N GLN A 85 -5.26 -26.95 -12.55
CA GLN A 85 -5.97 -28.04 -13.19
C GLN A 85 -5.35 -28.35 -14.55
N VAL A 86 -4.84 -29.57 -14.67
CA VAL A 86 -4.22 -30.14 -15.87
C VAL A 86 -5.11 -31.26 -16.40
N VAL A 87 -5.42 -31.24 -17.69
CA VAL A 87 -6.07 -32.34 -18.40
C VAL A 87 -5.15 -32.83 -19.50
N ALA A 88 -4.55 -34.01 -19.32
CA ALA A 88 -3.59 -34.60 -20.25
C ALA A 88 -4.11 -35.91 -20.84
N GLU A 89 -3.76 -36.21 -22.08
CA GLU A 89 -4.00 -37.52 -22.69
C GLU A 89 -2.74 -38.37 -22.53
N ILE A 90 -2.86 -39.52 -21.85
CA ILE A 90 -1.73 -40.42 -21.59
C ILE A 90 -2.01 -41.82 -22.15
N PRO A 91 -0.99 -42.51 -22.70
CA PRO A 91 -1.16 -43.90 -23.13
C PRO A 91 -1.42 -44.83 -21.94
N GLU A 92 -2.32 -45.81 -22.07
CA GLU A 92 -2.66 -46.74 -20.97
C GLU A 92 -1.44 -47.49 -20.41
N LYS A 93 -0.44 -47.81 -21.23
CA LYS A 93 0.82 -48.45 -20.78
C LYS A 93 1.67 -47.57 -19.86
N ALA A 94 1.55 -46.25 -19.97
CA ALA A 94 2.29 -45.32 -19.11
C ALA A 94 1.93 -45.47 -17.62
N LEU A 95 0.76 -46.04 -17.31
CA LEU A 95 0.35 -46.35 -15.94
C LEU A 95 1.01 -47.61 -15.37
N GLU A 96 1.33 -48.57 -16.23
CA GLU A 96 1.96 -49.85 -15.84
C GLU A 96 3.48 -49.70 -15.70
N GLU A 97 4.09 -48.88 -16.56
CA GLU A 97 5.54 -48.61 -16.55
C GLU A 97 5.94 -47.57 -15.49
N GLY A 98 4.97 -46.77 -15.02
CA GLY A 98 5.20 -45.69 -14.07
C GLY A 98 5.90 -44.48 -14.71
N GLY A 99 6.51 -43.62 -13.89
CA GLY A 99 7.28 -42.47 -14.39
C GLY A 99 6.46 -41.25 -14.77
N LEU A 100 5.17 -41.20 -14.38
CA LEU A 100 4.38 -39.98 -14.44
C LEU A 100 4.76 -39.08 -13.26
N GLU A 101 5.22 -37.86 -13.55
CA GLU A 101 5.70 -36.91 -12.55
C GLU A 101 5.09 -35.53 -12.78
N VAL A 102 4.90 -34.78 -11.70
CA VAL A 102 4.50 -33.37 -11.75
C VAL A 102 5.67 -32.56 -11.25
N GLU A 103 6.23 -31.73 -12.13
CA GLU A 103 7.25 -30.75 -11.77
C GLU A 103 6.57 -29.40 -11.54
N ILE A 104 6.87 -28.79 -10.40
CA ILE A 104 6.39 -27.46 -10.04
C ILE A 104 7.59 -26.56 -9.80
N PHE A 105 7.61 -25.42 -10.50
CA PHE A 105 8.72 -24.48 -10.46
C PHE A 105 8.23 -23.04 -10.32
N LYS A 106 8.93 -22.27 -9.48
CA LYS A 106 8.85 -20.81 -9.43
C LYS A 106 10.20 -20.27 -8.97
N SER A 107 10.67 -19.16 -9.55
CA SER A 107 12.01 -18.60 -9.32
C SER A 107 12.39 -18.41 -7.84
N SER A 108 11.41 -18.02 -7.01
CA SER A 108 11.55 -17.76 -5.58
C SER A 108 11.50 -19.02 -4.70
N PHE A 109 11.38 -20.20 -5.29
CA PHE A 109 11.16 -21.47 -4.61
C PHE A 109 12.08 -22.57 -5.15
N LYS A 110 12.32 -23.60 -4.34
CA LYS A 110 12.99 -24.81 -4.81
C LYS A 110 12.05 -25.59 -5.74
N PRO A 111 12.51 -26.06 -6.91
CA PRO A 111 11.70 -26.93 -7.75
C PRO A 111 11.35 -28.21 -6.99
N VAL A 112 10.11 -28.66 -7.15
CA VAL A 112 9.62 -29.91 -6.55
C VAL A 112 9.07 -30.79 -7.67
N THR A 113 9.59 -32.01 -7.75
CA THR A 113 9.11 -33.04 -8.68
C THR A 113 8.47 -34.16 -7.86
N LEU A 114 7.20 -34.45 -8.12
CA LEU A 114 6.45 -35.50 -7.42
C LEU A 114 6.03 -36.58 -8.39
N SER A 115 6.38 -37.82 -8.11
CA SER A 115 5.86 -38.97 -8.84
C SER A 115 4.38 -39.20 -8.48
N ILE A 116 3.56 -39.48 -9.50
CA ILE A 116 2.16 -39.90 -9.35
C ILE A 116 2.14 -41.43 -9.33
N GLU A 117 1.78 -42.01 -8.18
CA GLU A 117 1.68 -43.45 -8.06
C GLU A 117 0.35 -43.98 -8.59
N PRO A 118 0.29 -45.15 -9.24
CA PRO A 118 -0.96 -45.73 -9.72
C PRO A 118 -2.04 -45.92 -8.65
N SER A 119 -1.65 -46.10 -7.38
CA SER A 119 -2.57 -46.21 -6.23
C SER A 119 -3.31 -44.92 -5.88
N GLU A 120 -2.81 -43.76 -6.32
CA GLU A 120 -3.42 -42.45 -6.04
C GLU A 120 -4.47 -42.06 -7.09
N LEU A 121 -4.58 -42.82 -8.18
CA LEU A 121 -5.47 -42.53 -9.30
C LEU A 121 -6.85 -43.15 -9.08
N ALA A 122 -7.88 -42.31 -9.08
CA ALA A 122 -9.26 -42.77 -9.18
C ALA A 122 -9.65 -42.93 -10.65
N ARG A 123 -10.13 -44.10 -11.06
CA ARG A 123 -10.52 -44.41 -12.45
C ARG A 123 -12.04 -44.45 -12.61
N HIS A 124 -12.56 -43.74 -13.60
CA HIS A 124 -13.96 -43.81 -14.04
C HIS A 124 -14.02 -43.92 -15.57
N GLY A 125 -14.10 -45.15 -16.09
CA GLY A 125 -14.02 -45.40 -17.53
C GLY A 125 -12.63 -45.10 -18.10
N GLN A 126 -12.55 -44.15 -19.03
CA GLN A 126 -11.30 -43.65 -19.63
C GLN A 126 -10.69 -42.46 -18.87
N ASP A 127 -11.39 -41.95 -17.84
CA ASP A 127 -10.97 -40.78 -17.09
C ASP A 127 -10.27 -41.20 -15.79
N LEU A 128 -9.14 -40.55 -15.52
CA LEU A 128 -8.31 -40.74 -14.34
C LEU A 128 -8.26 -39.44 -13.56
N PHE A 129 -8.44 -39.50 -12.25
CA PHE A 129 -8.44 -38.33 -11.37
C PHE A 129 -7.36 -38.46 -10.31
N VAL A 130 -6.59 -37.40 -10.12
CA VAL A 130 -5.59 -37.28 -9.06
C VAL A 130 -5.62 -35.89 -8.45
N VAL A 131 -5.50 -35.83 -7.13
CA VAL A 131 -5.38 -34.58 -6.37
C VAL A 131 -4.01 -34.54 -5.70
N LYS A 132 -3.18 -33.55 -6.03
CA LYS A 132 -1.85 -33.36 -5.42
C LYS A 132 -1.69 -31.94 -4.88
N ASN A 133 -1.61 -31.83 -3.56
CA ASN A 133 -1.24 -30.57 -2.92
C ASN A 133 0.27 -30.56 -2.68
N VAL A 134 0.92 -29.44 -2.96
CA VAL A 134 2.38 -29.30 -2.89
C VAL A 134 2.74 -28.12 -2.01
N ILE A 135 3.74 -28.32 -1.15
CA ILE A 135 4.34 -27.25 -0.36
C ILE A 135 5.70 -26.93 -0.97
N LEU A 136 5.88 -25.69 -1.43
CA LEU A 136 7.14 -25.18 -1.96
C LEU A 136 7.94 -24.50 -0.86
N GLU A 137 9.22 -24.85 -0.75
CA GLU A 137 10.16 -24.16 0.13
C GLU A 137 10.79 -22.96 -0.59
N ARG A 138 10.88 -21.83 0.10
CA ARG A 138 11.54 -20.62 -0.43
C ARG A 138 13.02 -20.90 -0.76
N HIS A 139 13.48 -20.30 -1.86
CA HIS A 139 14.86 -20.37 -2.31
C HIS A 139 15.44 -18.96 -2.49
N LEU A 140 16.65 -18.74 -1.92
CA LEU A 140 17.35 -17.45 -2.01
C LEU A 140 18.18 -17.36 -3.29
N GLY A 141 17.49 -17.37 -4.44
CA GLY A 141 18.09 -17.33 -5.76
C GLY A 141 18.51 -15.93 -6.23
N PRO A 142 18.92 -15.79 -7.51
CA PRO A 142 19.29 -14.51 -8.11
C PRO A 142 18.18 -13.46 -8.02
N ALA A 143 16.93 -13.83 -8.37
CA ALA A 143 15.78 -12.94 -8.26
C ALA A 143 15.63 -12.35 -6.85
N PHE A 144 15.79 -13.17 -5.80
CA PHE A 144 15.73 -12.72 -4.40
C PHE A 144 16.76 -11.64 -4.10
N TRP A 145 18.03 -11.88 -4.43
CA TRP A 145 19.09 -10.93 -4.12
C TRP A 145 19.00 -9.65 -4.93
N ILE A 146 18.68 -9.75 -6.22
CA ILE A 146 18.50 -8.57 -7.08
C ILE A 146 17.34 -7.72 -6.56
N ALA A 147 16.17 -8.33 -6.33
CA ALA A 147 15.02 -7.60 -5.81
C ALA A 147 15.32 -6.95 -4.45
N THR A 148 15.97 -7.69 -3.54
CA THR A 148 16.36 -7.17 -2.22
C THR A 148 17.33 -6.00 -2.32
N ILE A 149 18.36 -6.08 -3.19
CA ILE A 149 19.34 -5.01 -3.38
C ILE A 149 18.67 -3.78 -3.99
N VAL A 150 17.87 -3.95 -5.04
CA VAL A 150 17.16 -2.84 -5.70
C VAL A 150 16.20 -2.18 -4.71
N PHE A 151 15.48 -2.97 -3.91
CA PHE A 151 14.58 -2.47 -2.88
C PHE A 151 15.33 -1.66 -1.81
N ILE A 152 16.40 -2.21 -1.22
CA ILE A 152 17.21 -1.52 -0.20
C ILE A 152 17.81 -0.23 -0.77
N LEU A 153 18.30 -0.24 -2.02
CA LEU A 153 18.85 0.94 -2.66
C LEU A 153 17.77 2.01 -2.90
N ALA A 154 16.62 1.63 -3.46
CA ALA A 154 15.50 2.56 -3.65
C ALA A 154 15.03 3.15 -2.31
N TYR A 155 14.91 2.31 -1.28
CA TYR A 155 14.52 2.71 0.06
C TYR A 155 15.54 3.65 0.71
N ALA A 156 16.84 3.40 0.54
CA ALA A 156 17.90 4.29 1.01
C ALA A 156 17.88 5.64 0.27
N LEU A 157 17.68 5.65 -1.04
CA LEU A 157 17.54 6.89 -1.84
C LEU A 157 16.36 7.74 -1.37
N ILE A 158 15.22 7.10 -1.05
CA ILE A 158 14.02 7.76 -0.51
C ILE A 158 14.30 8.30 0.89
N SER A 159 14.80 7.46 1.81
CA SER A 159 14.95 7.79 3.23
C SER A 159 15.98 8.88 3.48
N PHE A 160 17.08 8.89 2.72
CA PHE A 160 18.10 9.92 2.82
C PHE A 160 17.84 11.12 1.91
N GLU A 161 16.68 11.18 1.25
CA GLU A 161 16.29 12.24 0.31
C GLU A 161 17.36 12.53 -0.77
N LEU A 162 18.16 11.53 -1.14
CA LEU A 162 19.23 11.66 -2.15
C LEU A 162 18.66 11.83 -3.56
N LEU A 163 17.43 11.37 -3.76
CA LEU A 163 16.67 11.50 -4.98
C LEU A 163 15.20 11.74 -4.63
N HIS A 164 14.48 12.45 -5.50
CA HIS A 164 13.04 12.65 -5.31
C HIS A 164 12.34 11.28 -5.19
N ARG A 165 11.57 11.08 -4.11
CA ARG A 165 10.97 9.78 -3.73
C ARG A 165 10.27 9.05 -4.88
N THR A 166 9.50 9.78 -5.69
CA THR A 166 8.80 9.25 -6.86
C THR A 166 9.77 8.67 -7.90
N VAL A 167 10.88 9.36 -8.16
CA VAL A 167 11.88 8.92 -9.14
C VAL A 167 12.63 7.69 -8.62
N ALA A 168 12.98 7.67 -7.34
CA ALA A 168 13.62 6.52 -6.71
C ALA A 168 12.72 5.26 -6.78
N ALA A 169 11.44 5.39 -6.42
CA ALA A 169 10.48 4.30 -6.51
C ALA A 169 10.29 3.84 -7.97
N MET A 170 10.12 4.78 -8.90
CA MET A 170 9.95 4.50 -10.32
C MET A 170 11.15 3.77 -10.92
N LEU A 171 12.38 4.23 -10.64
CA LEU A 171 13.60 3.57 -11.11
C LEU A 171 13.73 2.15 -10.56
N GLY A 172 13.44 1.96 -9.27
CA GLY A 172 13.47 0.65 -8.64
C GLY A 172 12.46 -0.33 -9.26
N ALA A 173 11.20 0.10 -9.39
CA ALA A 173 10.15 -0.70 -10.02
C ALA A 173 10.47 -1.03 -11.49
N ALA A 174 10.91 -0.02 -12.26
CA ALA A 174 11.30 -0.21 -13.65
C ALA A 174 12.48 -1.19 -13.79
N LEU A 175 13.48 -1.10 -12.91
CA LEU A 175 14.63 -2.00 -12.92
C LEU A 175 14.23 -3.45 -12.63
N MET A 176 13.33 -3.70 -11.67
CA MET A 176 12.82 -5.04 -11.38
C MET A 176 12.05 -5.64 -12.56
N LEU A 177 11.22 -4.84 -13.23
CA LEU A 177 10.49 -5.27 -14.43
C LEU A 177 11.45 -5.52 -15.60
N VAL A 178 12.43 -4.65 -15.83
CA VAL A 178 13.44 -4.83 -16.88
C VAL A 178 14.23 -6.11 -16.64
N VAL A 179 14.68 -6.39 -15.41
CA VAL A 179 15.38 -7.64 -15.09
C VAL A 179 14.49 -8.85 -15.40
N THR A 180 13.22 -8.80 -15.01
CA THR A 180 12.26 -9.89 -15.24
C THR A 180 12.04 -10.15 -16.74
N TYR A 181 11.82 -9.11 -17.53
CA TYR A 181 11.52 -9.22 -18.97
C TYR A 181 12.75 -9.19 -19.88
N THR A 182 13.95 -9.19 -19.31
CA THR A 182 15.19 -9.40 -20.07
C THR A 182 15.85 -10.66 -19.58
N LEU A 183 16.61 -10.62 -18.48
CA LEU A 183 17.32 -11.75 -17.91
C LEU A 183 16.39 -12.90 -17.52
N GLY A 184 15.21 -12.61 -16.96
CA GLY A 184 14.22 -13.61 -16.56
C GLY A 184 13.63 -14.42 -17.72
N ILE A 185 13.71 -13.92 -18.96
CA ILE A 185 13.30 -14.69 -20.16
C ILE A 185 14.37 -15.71 -20.55
N TRP A 186 15.66 -15.37 -20.38
CA TRP A 186 16.77 -16.28 -20.69
C TRP A 186 16.97 -17.33 -19.61
N ASP A 187 16.82 -16.92 -18.35
CA ASP A 187 16.96 -17.78 -17.19
C ASP A 187 15.83 -17.45 -16.19
N PRO A 188 14.84 -18.34 -16.03
CA PRO A 188 13.73 -18.15 -15.11
C PRO A 188 14.15 -17.86 -13.65
N ALA A 189 15.37 -18.19 -13.24
CA ALA A 189 15.90 -17.85 -11.92
C ALA A 189 16.04 -16.33 -11.66
N TYR A 190 15.99 -15.51 -12.72
CA TYR A 190 16.00 -14.04 -12.66
C TYR A 190 14.60 -13.42 -12.73
N HIS A 191 13.53 -14.21 -12.87
CA HIS A 191 12.17 -13.69 -12.85
C HIS A 191 11.81 -13.19 -11.45
N ILE A 192 11.57 -11.88 -11.29
CA ILE A 192 11.25 -11.26 -9.99
C ILE A 192 9.73 -11.14 -9.81
N ILE A 193 9.08 -10.45 -10.75
CA ILE A 193 7.63 -10.19 -10.71
C ILE A 193 7.09 -9.99 -12.13
N SER A 194 5.96 -10.64 -12.44
CA SER A 194 5.26 -10.46 -13.71
C SER A 194 4.61 -9.06 -13.79
N TYR A 195 4.32 -8.59 -15.00
CA TYR A 195 3.64 -7.32 -15.24
C TYR A 195 2.24 -7.33 -14.62
N GLU A 196 1.49 -8.42 -14.80
CA GLU A 196 0.16 -8.62 -14.25
C GLU A 196 0.19 -8.54 -12.72
N ARG A 197 1.17 -9.20 -12.09
CA ARG A 197 1.33 -9.16 -10.64
C ARG A 197 1.79 -7.79 -10.14
N ALA A 198 2.66 -7.10 -10.89
CA ALA A 198 3.06 -5.74 -10.57
C ALA A 198 1.86 -4.77 -10.62
N ILE A 199 0.99 -4.87 -11.61
CA ILE A 199 -0.24 -4.06 -11.67
C ILE A 199 -1.22 -4.44 -10.55
N ARG A 200 -1.37 -5.73 -10.23
CA ARG A 200 -2.21 -6.19 -9.10
C ARG A 200 -1.67 -5.76 -7.74
N ALA A 201 -0.37 -5.55 -7.61
CA ALA A 201 0.23 -5.04 -6.37
C ALA A 201 -0.18 -3.60 -6.09
N ILE A 202 -0.54 -2.82 -7.11
CA ILE A 202 -1.01 -1.44 -6.95
C ILE A 202 -2.39 -1.43 -6.31
N ASP A 203 -2.46 -0.87 -5.10
CA ASP A 203 -3.73 -0.64 -4.42
C ASP A 203 -4.47 0.56 -5.02
N MET A 204 -5.38 0.27 -5.95
CA MET A 204 -6.19 1.30 -6.61
C MET A 204 -7.17 2.00 -5.65
N ASN A 205 -7.52 1.39 -4.53
CA ASN A 205 -8.34 2.01 -3.51
C ASN A 205 -7.61 3.18 -2.88
N VAL A 206 -6.35 2.97 -2.50
CA VAL A 206 -5.48 4.03 -1.97
C VAL A 206 -5.34 5.16 -2.99
N ILE A 207 -5.02 4.82 -4.26
CA ILE A 207 -4.81 5.81 -5.32
C ILE A 207 -6.06 6.65 -5.58
N PHE A 208 -7.22 6.02 -5.76
CA PHE A 208 -8.47 6.74 -6.06
C PHE A 208 -9.02 7.48 -4.85
N LEU A 209 -8.84 6.97 -3.63
CA LEU A 209 -9.20 7.69 -2.41
C LEU A 209 -8.39 8.99 -2.29
N LEU A 210 -7.06 8.91 -2.42
CA LEU A 210 -6.19 10.10 -2.38
C LEU A 210 -6.55 11.10 -3.48
N MET A 211 -6.72 10.63 -4.73
CA MET A 211 -7.13 11.49 -5.85
C MET A 211 -8.47 12.19 -5.57
N GLY A 212 -9.49 11.46 -5.11
CA GLY A 212 -10.80 12.02 -4.79
C GLY A 212 -10.70 13.08 -3.70
N MET A 213 -9.96 12.81 -2.62
CA MET A 213 -9.76 13.77 -1.54
C MET A 213 -8.99 15.00 -2.00
N MET A 214 -7.89 14.85 -2.75
CA MET A 214 -7.11 15.97 -3.31
C MET A 214 -7.96 16.90 -4.18
N ILE A 215 -8.85 16.35 -5.02
CA ILE A 215 -9.80 17.14 -5.82
C ILE A 215 -10.73 17.95 -4.91
N VAL A 216 -11.30 17.30 -3.89
CA VAL A 216 -12.22 17.97 -2.95
C VAL A 216 -11.51 19.10 -2.22
N VAL A 217 -10.29 18.89 -1.72
CA VAL A 217 -9.52 19.94 -1.05
C VAL A 217 -9.12 21.05 -2.02
N GLY A 218 -8.71 20.68 -3.24
CA GLY A 218 -8.34 21.61 -4.31
C GLY A 218 -9.45 22.60 -4.64
N VAL A 219 -10.70 22.13 -4.64
CA VAL A 219 -11.87 23.01 -4.80
C VAL A 219 -12.14 23.82 -3.53
N LEU A 220 -12.13 23.18 -2.35
CA LEU A 220 -12.47 23.86 -1.09
C LEU A 220 -11.48 24.98 -0.73
N LYS A 221 -10.18 24.83 -1.01
CA LYS A 221 -9.18 25.87 -0.69
C LYS A 221 -9.44 27.19 -1.42
N ARG A 222 -10.12 27.17 -2.57
CA ARG A 222 -10.49 28.38 -3.32
C ARG A 222 -11.52 29.25 -2.60
N THR A 223 -12.26 28.68 -1.65
CA THR A 223 -13.31 29.38 -0.89
C THR A 223 -12.77 30.27 0.24
N GLY A 224 -11.47 30.19 0.54
CA GLY A 224 -10.87 30.91 1.67
C GLY A 224 -11.19 30.30 3.04
N VAL A 225 -11.76 29.08 3.09
CA VAL A 225 -12.18 28.44 4.35
C VAL A 225 -11.02 28.23 5.33
N PHE A 226 -9.84 27.86 4.85
CA PHE A 226 -8.68 27.59 5.71
C PHE A 226 -8.14 28.88 6.35
N GLN A 227 -8.02 29.95 5.56
CA GLN A 227 -7.65 31.27 6.06
C GLN A 227 -8.67 31.78 7.08
N TRP A 228 -9.96 31.61 6.78
CA TRP A 228 -11.03 32.01 7.69
C TRP A 228 -11.00 31.22 9.00
N CYS A 229 -10.74 29.91 8.97
CA CYS A 229 -10.58 29.08 10.16
C CYS A 229 -9.40 29.53 11.02
N ALA A 230 -8.29 29.92 10.41
CA ALA A 230 -7.14 30.47 11.14
C ALA A 230 -7.45 31.84 11.78
N TYR A 231 -8.13 32.74 11.07
CA TYR A 231 -8.67 33.97 11.65
C TYR A 231 -9.56 33.67 12.86
N LYS A 232 -10.48 32.70 12.74
CA LYS A 232 -11.36 32.29 13.84
C LYS A 232 -10.58 31.72 15.01
N SER A 233 -9.54 30.95 14.75
CA SER A 233 -8.65 30.42 15.78
C SER A 233 -7.97 31.54 16.58
N TYR A 234 -7.49 32.58 15.89
CA TYR A 234 -6.92 33.76 16.54
C TYR A 234 -7.96 34.56 17.34
N GLN A 235 -9.15 34.79 16.77
CA GLN A 235 -10.25 35.48 17.44
C GLN A 235 -10.68 34.77 18.73
N LEU A 236 -10.72 33.44 18.74
CA LEU A 236 -11.03 32.65 19.92
C LEU A 236 -9.92 32.69 20.97
N ALA A 237 -8.66 32.72 20.53
CA ALA A 237 -7.50 32.79 21.42
C ALA A 237 -7.37 34.14 22.15
N ARG A 238 -7.96 35.21 21.61
CA ARG A 238 -7.97 36.58 22.19
C ARG A 238 -6.57 37.05 22.67
N GLY A 239 -5.55 36.77 21.87
CA GLY A 239 -4.16 37.15 22.17
C GLY A 239 -3.40 36.22 23.12
N ASN A 240 -4.01 35.15 23.64
CA ASN A 240 -3.27 34.14 24.40
C ASN A 240 -2.59 33.16 23.43
N VAL A 241 -1.26 33.25 23.32
CA VAL A 241 -0.46 32.42 22.39
C VAL A 241 -0.54 30.92 22.71
N PHE A 242 -0.60 30.54 23.99
CA PHE A 242 -0.76 29.13 24.35
C PHE A 242 -2.13 28.60 23.92
N LEU A 243 -3.20 29.36 24.19
CA LEU A 243 -4.55 28.99 23.75
C LEU A 243 -4.65 28.95 22.22
N LEU A 244 -3.98 29.88 21.52
CA LEU A 244 -3.87 29.85 20.07
C LEU A 244 -3.21 28.57 19.58
N CYS A 245 -2.07 28.19 20.16
CA CYS A 245 -1.39 26.92 19.83
C CYS A 245 -2.32 25.73 20.03
N VAL A 246 -3.07 25.67 21.15
CA VAL A 246 -4.03 24.59 21.42
C VAL A 246 -5.14 24.57 20.37
N ILE A 247 -5.73 25.72 20.04
CA ILE A 247 -6.82 25.79 19.07
C ILE A 247 -6.34 25.41 17.67
N LEU A 248 -5.20 25.96 17.22
CA LEU A 248 -4.63 25.64 15.91
C LEU A 248 -4.21 24.17 15.82
N SER A 249 -3.58 23.61 16.86
CA SER A 249 -3.23 22.19 16.91
C SER A 249 -4.47 21.28 16.93
N ALA A 250 -5.50 21.64 17.70
CA ALA A 250 -6.76 20.88 17.72
C ALA A 250 -7.48 20.95 16.36
N PHE A 251 -7.52 22.13 15.75
CA PHE A 251 -8.08 22.31 14.41
C PHE A 251 -7.31 21.48 13.39
N THR A 252 -5.97 21.58 13.39
CA THR A 252 -5.07 20.80 12.53
C THR A 252 -5.33 19.30 12.69
N ALA A 253 -5.40 18.79 13.92
CA ALA A 253 -5.66 17.37 14.17
C ALA A 253 -7.03 16.91 13.63
N VAL A 254 -8.08 17.73 13.81
CA VAL A 254 -9.42 17.42 13.28
C VAL A 254 -9.44 17.49 11.75
N THR A 255 -8.81 18.50 11.16
CA THR A 255 -8.68 18.64 9.70
C THR A 255 -7.92 17.45 9.12
N SER A 256 -6.76 17.10 9.69
CA SER A 256 -5.99 15.90 9.35
C SER A 256 -6.77 14.60 9.53
N ALA A 257 -7.72 14.52 10.45
CA ALA A 257 -8.55 13.32 10.59
C ALA A 257 -9.49 13.10 9.39
N PHE A 258 -9.71 14.09 8.53
CA PHE A 258 -10.59 13.95 7.35
C PHE A 258 -9.91 14.30 6.03
N LEU A 259 -8.71 14.86 6.07
CA LEU A 259 -7.93 15.35 4.95
C LEU A 259 -6.51 14.84 5.13
N ASP A 260 -5.75 14.67 4.04
CA ASP A 260 -4.38 14.23 4.18
C ASP A 260 -3.52 15.27 4.93
N ASN A 261 -2.54 14.75 5.67
CA ASN A 261 -1.67 15.55 6.53
C ASN A 261 -0.89 16.63 5.76
N VAL A 262 -0.42 16.31 4.54
CA VAL A 262 0.40 17.22 3.71
C VAL A 262 -0.42 18.42 3.27
N THR A 263 -1.61 18.18 2.72
CA THR A 263 -2.53 19.21 2.27
C THR A 263 -2.98 20.11 3.42
N THR A 264 -3.29 19.52 4.58
CA THR A 264 -3.63 20.28 5.79
C THR A 264 -2.52 21.26 6.15
N MET A 265 -1.27 20.78 6.17
CA MET A 265 -0.13 21.61 6.52
C MET A 265 0.25 22.64 5.44
N LEU A 266 0.12 22.32 4.14
CA LEU A 266 0.33 23.29 3.05
C LEU A 266 -0.56 24.53 3.19
N LEU A 267 -1.78 24.34 3.71
CA LEU A 267 -2.77 25.38 3.84
C LEU A 267 -2.62 26.17 5.15
N LEU A 268 -2.31 25.50 6.25
CA LEU A 268 -2.19 26.14 7.56
C LEU A 268 -0.85 26.79 7.81
N THR A 269 0.25 26.21 7.31
CA THR A 269 1.61 26.72 7.56
C THR A 269 1.78 28.20 7.20
N PRO A 270 1.39 28.69 6.00
CA PRO A 270 1.55 30.09 5.66
C PRO A 270 0.79 31.01 6.61
N VAL A 271 -0.42 30.60 7.00
CA VAL A 271 -1.28 31.39 7.88
C VAL A 271 -0.75 31.42 9.31
N THR A 272 -0.27 30.29 9.81
CA THR A 272 0.38 30.21 11.12
C THR A 272 1.66 31.05 11.16
N ILE A 273 2.43 31.11 10.07
CA ILE A 273 3.60 32.01 9.97
C ILE A 273 3.17 33.46 10.10
N GLU A 274 2.17 33.91 9.33
CA GLU A 274 1.69 35.30 9.39
C GLU A 274 1.18 35.69 10.78
N ILE A 275 0.45 34.79 11.45
CA ILE A 275 -0.03 35.00 12.83
C ILE A 275 1.13 35.03 13.84
N ALA A 276 2.13 34.14 13.71
CA ALA A 276 3.28 34.13 14.61
C ALA A 276 4.12 35.42 14.47
N LEU A 277 4.32 35.87 13.23
CA LEU A 277 5.05 37.10 12.93
C LEU A 277 4.35 38.34 13.50
N SER A 278 3.02 38.40 13.43
CA SER A 278 2.26 39.52 14.02
C SER A 278 2.34 39.54 15.55
N LEU A 279 2.43 38.36 16.19
CA LEU A 279 2.63 38.18 17.62
C LEU A 279 4.10 38.40 18.06
N LYS A 280 5.00 38.71 17.11
CA LYS A 280 6.45 38.88 17.31
C LYS A 280 7.11 37.66 17.97
N ILE A 281 6.63 36.44 17.66
CA ILE A 281 7.22 35.17 18.11
C ILE A 281 7.77 34.39 16.91
N SER A 282 8.66 33.43 17.17
CA SER A 282 9.13 32.54 16.11
C SER A 282 7.98 31.64 15.63
N PRO A 283 7.70 31.53 14.31
CA PRO A 283 6.67 30.64 13.77
C PRO A 283 6.83 29.18 14.18
N LEU A 284 8.08 28.72 14.36
CA LEU A 284 8.39 27.34 14.74
C LEU A 284 7.73 26.92 16.06
N VAL A 285 7.45 27.87 16.95
CA VAL A 285 6.82 27.65 18.25
C VAL A 285 5.33 27.26 18.14
N LEU A 286 4.69 27.62 17.02
CA LEU A 286 3.32 27.19 16.68
C LEU A 286 3.33 26.04 15.65
N LEU A 287 4.22 26.10 14.66
CA LEU A 287 4.31 25.12 13.58
C LEU A 287 4.74 23.73 14.07
N ILE A 288 5.68 23.62 15.00
CA ILE A 288 6.12 22.30 15.49
C ILE A 288 4.96 21.58 16.18
N PRO A 289 4.24 22.16 17.16
CA PRO A 289 3.02 21.55 17.70
C PRO A 289 1.97 21.21 16.65
N GLU A 290 1.78 22.04 15.62
CA GLU A 290 0.84 21.75 14.52
C GLU A 290 1.25 20.53 13.70
N ILE A 291 2.54 20.40 13.34
CA ILE A 291 3.08 19.20 12.69
C ILE A 291 2.82 17.95 13.55
N LEU A 292 3.13 18.04 14.85
CA LEU A 292 2.92 16.91 15.76
C LEU A 292 1.43 16.54 15.86
N ALA A 293 0.56 17.55 15.87
CA ALA A 293 -0.88 17.40 15.90
C ALA A 293 -1.47 16.86 14.59
N SER A 294 -0.95 17.22 13.43
CA SER A 294 -1.42 16.71 12.13
C SER A 294 -1.22 15.19 12.06
N ASN A 295 -0.02 14.72 12.39
CA ASN A 295 0.30 13.29 12.34
C ASN A 295 -0.51 12.49 13.39
N VAL A 296 -0.63 13.02 14.61
CA VAL A 296 -1.42 12.38 15.68
C VAL A 296 -2.91 12.38 15.34
N GLY A 297 -3.45 13.50 14.86
CA GLY A 297 -4.85 13.64 14.46
C GLY A 297 -5.23 12.78 13.26
N GLY A 298 -4.37 12.74 12.24
CA GLY A 298 -4.57 11.91 11.04
C GLY A 298 -4.61 10.42 11.34
N THR A 299 -3.99 9.99 12.44
CA THR A 299 -4.03 8.60 12.91
C THR A 299 -5.44 8.16 13.35
N ALA A 300 -6.34 9.09 13.68
CA ALA A 300 -7.65 8.74 14.28
C ALA A 300 -8.60 8.03 13.31
N THR A 301 -8.46 8.24 12.01
CA THR A 301 -9.39 7.72 11.00
C THR A 301 -8.66 6.97 9.91
N LEU A 302 -9.43 6.22 9.12
CA LEU A 302 -8.92 5.48 7.97
C LEU A 302 -8.28 6.37 6.89
N ILE A 303 -8.67 7.65 6.80
CA ILE A 303 -8.37 8.51 5.64
C ILE A 303 -7.32 9.57 5.96
N GLY A 304 -7.10 9.88 7.25
CA GLY A 304 -6.27 11.02 7.62
C GLY A 304 -4.79 10.90 7.27
N ASP A 305 -4.24 9.69 7.27
CA ASP A 305 -2.84 9.43 6.91
C ASP A 305 -2.76 8.24 5.94
N PRO A 306 -1.90 8.26 4.90
CA PRO A 306 -1.83 7.13 3.98
C PRO A 306 -1.47 5.77 4.61
N PRO A 307 -0.65 5.66 5.68
CA PRO A 307 -0.50 4.41 6.42
C PRO A 307 -1.84 3.78 6.82
N ASN A 308 -2.79 4.58 7.30
CA ASN A 308 -4.10 4.08 7.70
C ASN A 308 -4.91 3.60 6.50
N ILE A 309 -4.90 4.36 5.40
CA ILE A 309 -5.58 3.98 4.15
C ILE A 309 -5.06 2.62 3.67
N MET A 310 -3.74 2.45 3.68
CA MET A 310 -3.07 1.22 3.25
C MET A 310 -3.42 0.04 4.16
N ILE A 311 -3.42 0.23 5.48
CA ILE A 311 -3.81 -0.81 6.44
C ILE A 311 -5.28 -1.19 6.22
N GLY A 312 -6.19 -0.22 6.10
CA GLY A 312 -7.61 -0.50 5.91
C GLY A 312 -7.93 -1.18 4.60
N SER A 313 -7.30 -0.75 3.50
CA SER A 313 -7.48 -1.38 2.19
C SER A 313 -6.91 -2.82 2.15
N TYR A 314 -5.76 -3.06 2.80
CA TYR A 314 -5.17 -4.39 2.89
C TYR A 314 -5.98 -5.37 3.76
N THR A 315 -6.62 -4.87 4.82
CA THR A 315 -7.32 -5.71 5.83
C THR A 315 -8.83 -5.79 5.65
N GLY A 316 -9.42 -4.86 4.89
CA GLY A 316 -10.87 -4.64 4.85
C GLY A 316 -11.44 -3.96 6.10
N LEU A 317 -10.59 -3.42 7.00
CA LEU A 317 -11.04 -2.72 8.20
C LEU A 317 -11.81 -1.45 7.84
N THR A 318 -12.93 -1.23 8.54
CA THR A 318 -13.82 -0.13 8.20
C THR A 318 -13.35 1.19 8.82
N PHE A 319 -13.71 2.32 8.22
CA PHE A 319 -13.57 3.66 8.83
C PHE A 319 -13.96 3.71 10.32
N MET A 320 -15.09 3.07 10.68
CA MET A 320 -15.54 3.07 12.07
C MET A 320 -14.68 2.21 13.00
N ASP A 321 -13.97 1.21 12.47
CA ASP A 321 -13.01 0.44 13.27
C ASP A 321 -11.80 1.30 13.63
N PHE A 322 -11.29 2.11 12.70
CA PHE A 322 -10.24 3.08 13.00
C PHE A 322 -10.71 4.11 14.04
N VAL A 323 -11.88 4.69 13.84
CA VAL A 323 -12.43 5.70 14.77
C VAL A 323 -12.57 5.12 16.18
N LYS A 324 -13.15 3.93 16.34
CA LYS A 324 -13.38 3.33 17.67
C LYS A 324 -12.08 2.98 18.38
N ASN A 325 -11.10 2.43 17.66
CA ASN A 325 -9.90 1.87 18.27
C ASN A 325 -8.75 2.89 18.42
N LEU A 326 -8.64 3.87 17.50
CA LEU A 326 -7.52 4.81 17.47
C LEU A 326 -7.87 6.18 18.07
N THR A 327 -9.10 6.68 17.90
CA THR A 327 -9.49 8.01 18.43
C THR A 327 -9.24 8.18 19.93
N PRO A 328 -9.50 7.20 20.80
CA PRO A 328 -9.19 7.34 22.23
C PRO A 328 -7.70 7.58 22.51
N VAL A 329 -6.82 6.85 21.81
CA VAL A 329 -5.36 6.99 21.93
C VAL A 329 -4.90 8.34 21.38
N VAL A 330 -5.48 8.77 20.26
CA VAL A 330 -5.21 10.07 19.64
C VAL A 330 -5.63 11.20 20.58
N ALA A 331 -6.82 11.13 21.18
CA ALA A 331 -7.28 12.14 22.14
C ALA A 331 -6.34 12.25 23.35
N LEU A 332 -5.89 11.12 23.89
CA LEU A 332 -4.93 11.09 25.01
C LEU A 332 -3.57 11.68 24.61
N SER A 333 -3.12 11.37 23.40
CA SER A 333 -1.86 11.88 22.83
C SER A 333 -1.93 13.38 22.52
N MET A 334 -3.08 13.90 22.10
CA MET A 334 -3.32 15.33 21.90
C MET A 334 -3.31 16.10 23.23
N ILE A 335 -3.91 15.55 24.29
CA ILE A 335 -3.82 16.14 25.63
C ILE A 335 -2.34 16.19 26.08
N ALA A 336 -1.61 15.09 25.89
CA ALA A 336 -0.18 15.03 26.17
C ALA A 336 0.61 16.06 25.35
N LEU A 337 0.24 16.29 24.08
CA LEU A 337 0.83 17.31 23.22
C LEU A 337 0.61 18.72 23.77
N PHE A 338 -0.60 19.06 24.20
CA PHE A 338 -0.88 20.39 24.75
C PHE A 338 -0.07 20.66 26.03
N VAL A 339 0.04 19.66 26.90
CA VAL A 339 0.87 19.75 28.10
C VAL A 339 2.35 19.87 27.72
N PHE A 340 2.82 19.02 26.81
CA PHE A 340 4.21 19.03 26.32
C PHE A 340 4.59 20.38 25.69
N SER A 341 3.76 20.90 24.79
CA SER A 341 3.96 22.20 24.14
C SER A 341 4.02 23.33 25.18
N LYS A 342 3.17 23.29 26.21
CA LYS A 342 3.24 24.26 27.32
C LYS A 342 4.56 24.18 28.08
N LEU A 343 5.08 22.98 28.33
CA LEU A 343 6.32 22.78 29.06
C LEU A 343 7.56 23.21 28.26
N VAL A 344 7.58 22.92 26.95
CA VAL A 344 8.71 23.23 26.06
C VAL A 344 8.71 24.72 25.67
N TYR A 345 7.56 25.25 25.26
CA TYR A 345 7.46 26.58 24.65
C TYR A 345 6.78 27.63 25.55
N GLY A 346 6.43 27.29 26.80
CA GLY A 346 5.70 28.20 27.70
C GLY A 346 6.37 29.57 27.89
N LYS A 347 7.71 29.62 27.86
CA LYS A 347 8.47 30.89 27.95
C LYS A 347 8.29 31.74 26.69
N ASP A 348 8.24 31.11 25.51
CA ASP A 348 8.06 31.82 24.24
C ASP A 348 6.60 32.26 24.06
N TYR A 349 5.64 31.44 24.50
CA TYR A 349 4.23 31.84 24.57
C TYR A 349 4.02 33.07 25.46
N ALA A 350 4.73 33.15 26.59
CA ALA A 350 4.65 34.30 27.50
C ALA A 350 5.34 35.56 26.95
N ARG A 351 6.24 35.44 25.96
CA ARG A 351 6.92 36.57 25.31
C ARG A 351 6.09 37.22 24.19
N GLY A 352 5.03 36.55 23.72
CA GLY A 352 4.18 37.09 22.66
C GLY A 352 3.63 38.47 23.05
N GLN A 353 3.89 39.46 22.21
CA GLN A 353 3.38 40.81 22.41
C GLN A 353 2.08 40.95 21.65
N VAL A 354 1.00 41.29 22.36
CA VAL A 354 -0.29 41.61 21.73
C VAL A 354 -0.62 43.05 22.03
N GLU A 355 0.04 43.95 21.30
CA GLU A 355 -0.12 45.40 21.49
C GLU A 355 -1.53 45.86 21.10
N ASP A 356 -2.13 45.27 20.05
CA ASP A 356 -3.50 45.55 19.62
C ASP A 356 -4.21 44.26 19.13
N VAL A 357 -4.79 43.53 20.08
CA VAL A 357 -5.54 42.30 19.80
C VAL A 357 -6.72 42.59 18.87
N GLU A 358 -7.46 43.68 19.12
CA GLU A 358 -8.70 43.98 18.42
C GLU A 358 -8.45 44.50 17.00
N GLY A 359 -7.47 45.39 16.83
CA GLY A 359 -7.08 45.86 15.51
C GLY A 359 -6.49 44.75 14.63
N PHE A 360 -5.72 43.83 15.21
CA PHE A 360 -5.24 42.68 14.45
C PHE A 360 -6.37 41.70 14.10
N ILE A 361 -7.32 41.44 15.01
CA ILE A 361 -8.54 40.68 14.68
C ILE A 361 -9.32 41.36 13.55
N ALA A 362 -9.43 42.69 13.56
CA ALA A 362 -10.12 43.45 12.52
C ALA A 362 -9.43 43.31 11.16
N ARG A 363 -8.09 43.41 11.13
CA ARG A 363 -7.28 43.19 9.93
C ARG A 363 -7.46 41.77 9.39
N LEU A 364 -7.27 40.76 10.24
CA LEU A 364 -7.43 39.36 9.84
C LEU A 364 -8.84 39.04 9.33
N ARG A 365 -9.87 39.67 9.91
CA ARG A 365 -11.25 39.51 9.44
C ARG A 365 -11.44 39.99 8.00
N GLU A 366 -10.73 41.04 7.59
CA GLU A 366 -10.79 41.59 6.24
C GLU A 366 -9.95 40.77 5.25
N GLU A 367 -8.74 40.41 5.65
CA GLU A 367 -7.76 39.68 4.84
C GLU A 367 -8.17 38.21 4.63
N TYR A 368 -8.67 37.54 5.68
CA TYR A 368 -9.03 36.11 5.68
C TYR A 368 -10.55 35.89 5.65
N ARG A 369 -11.23 36.57 4.73
CA ARG A 369 -12.65 36.38 4.50
C ARG A 369 -12.92 35.18 3.60
N ILE A 370 -14.11 34.57 3.77
CA ILE A 370 -14.63 33.62 2.79
C ILE A 370 -14.82 34.34 1.45
N THR A 371 -14.16 33.84 0.41
CA THR A 371 -14.18 34.41 -0.93
C THR A 371 -15.42 33.97 -1.70
N ASP A 372 -15.85 32.72 -1.51
CA ASP A 372 -17.04 32.14 -2.16
C ASP A 372 -17.87 31.31 -1.17
N GLY A 373 -18.91 31.93 -0.61
CA GLY A 373 -19.80 31.28 0.35
C GLY A 373 -20.70 30.22 -0.27
N THR A 374 -21.03 30.32 -1.56
CA THR A 374 -21.90 29.34 -2.23
C THR A 374 -21.13 28.07 -2.53
N LEU A 375 -19.92 28.19 -3.09
CA LEU A 375 -19.03 27.04 -3.31
C LEU A 375 -18.67 26.36 -1.98
N LEU A 376 -18.44 27.15 -0.92
CA LEU A 376 -18.23 26.61 0.42
C LEU A 376 -19.44 25.82 0.92
N ALA A 377 -20.65 26.36 0.81
CA ALA A 377 -21.85 25.67 1.28
C ALA A 377 -22.06 24.34 0.53
N VAL A 378 -21.91 24.33 -0.79
CA VAL A 378 -22.00 23.11 -1.60
C VAL A 378 -20.89 22.12 -1.22
N GLY A 379 -19.65 22.60 -1.07
CA GLY A 379 -18.51 21.80 -0.65
C GLY A 379 -18.72 21.16 0.73
N LEU A 380 -19.26 21.90 1.70
CA LEU A 380 -19.57 21.37 3.04
C LEU A 380 -20.70 20.34 3.01
N ILE A 381 -21.73 20.53 2.17
CA ILE A 381 -22.78 19.53 1.96
C ILE A 381 -22.18 18.24 1.38
N ILE A 382 -21.32 18.36 0.37
CA ILE A 382 -20.67 17.20 -0.25
C ILE A 382 -19.71 16.52 0.74
N MET A 383 -18.97 17.28 1.55
CA MET A 383 -18.16 16.72 2.63
C MET A 383 -19.00 15.96 3.64
N ALA A 384 -20.19 16.47 4.01
CA ALA A 384 -21.09 15.75 4.90
C ALA A 384 -21.60 14.44 4.26
N VAL A 385 -21.89 14.43 2.95
CA VAL A 385 -22.25 13.22 2.20
C VAL A 385 -21.08 12.23 2.14
N LEU A 386 -19.85 12.71 1.91
CA LEU A 386 -18.64 11.90 1.94
C LEU A 386 -18.43 11.23 3.30
N ILE A 387 -18.49 12.02 4.38
CA ILE A 387 -18.36 11.50 5.74
C ILE A 387 -19.47 10.48 6.03
N PHE A 388 -20.70 10.73 5.59
CA PHE A 388 -21.79 9.76 5.72
C PHE A 388 -21.45 8.43 5.02
N PHE A 389 -20.96 8.47 3.78
CA PHE A 389 -20.54 7.26 3.08
C PHE A 389 -19.33 6.59 3.73
N PHE A 390 -18.33 7.35 4.20
CA PHE A 390 -17.21 6.78 4.95
C PHE A 390 -17.65 6.10 6.23
N VAL A 391 -18.65 6.62 6.95
CA VAL A 391 -19.18 5.96 8.15
C VAL A 391 -19.97 4.69 7.80
N THR A 392 -20.66 4.67 6.65
CA THR A 392 -21.60 3.60 6.28
C THR A 392 -21.05 2.59 5.27
N HIS A 393 -19.86 2.79 4.71
CA HIS A 393 -19.29 1.96 3.64
C HIS A 393 -19.22 0.46 3.98
N GLY A 394 -18.91 0.12 5.24
CA GLY A 394 -18.90 -1.27 5.71
C GLY A 394 -20.28 -1.93 5.69
N ILE A 395 -21.36 -1.16 5.79
CA ILE A 395 -22.74 -1.67 5.63
C ILE A 395 -23.00 -1.98 4.16
N PHE A 396 -22.53 -1.10 3.27
CA PHE A 396 -22.72 -1.22 1.83
C PHE A 396 -21.76 -2.19 1.14
N HIS A 397 -20.76 -2.72 1.86
CA HIS A 397 -19.66 -3.51 1.27
C HIS A 397 -19.00 -2.76 0.11
N MET A 398 -18.84 -1.45 0.31
CA MET A 398 -18.34 -0.51 -0.68
C MET A 398 -16.95 -0.04 -0.29
N GLU A 399 -16.08 0.10 -1.28
CA GLU A 399 -14.77 0.67 -1.07
C GLU A 399 -14.81 2.17 -0.79
N VAL A 400 -13.93 2.64 0.09
CA VAL A 400 -13.88 4.05 0.54
C VAL A 400 -13.54 4.99 -0.62
N SER A 401 -12.69 4.54 -1.56
CA SER A 401 -12.40 5.27 -2.80
C SER A 401 -13.64 5.56 -3.65
N VAL A 402 -14.64 4.69 -3.68
CA VAL A 402 -15.87 4.91 -4.45
C VAL A 402 -16.64 6.11 -3.91
N ALA A 403 -16.74 6.22 -2.58
CA ALA A 403 -17.34 7.37 -1.93
C ALA A 403 -16.57 8.66 -2.28
N ALA A 404 -15.23 8.62 -2.13
CA ALA A 404 -14.37 9.77 -2.40
C ALA A 404 -14.47 10.25 -3.85
N LEU A 405 -14.41 9.35 -4.84
CA LEU A 405 -14.56 9.67 -6.25
C LEU A 405 -15.95 10.23 -6.57
N PHE A 406 -17.00 9.69 -5.94
CA PHE A 406 -18.36 10.18 -6.13
C PHE A 406 -18.50 11.64 -5.63
N GLY A 407 -18.07 11.92 -4.40
CA GLY A 407 -18.12 13.27 -3.85
C GLY A 407 -17.22 14.26 -4.61
N ALA A 408 -16.01 13.83 -4.96
CA ALA A 408 -15.09 14.61 -5.80
C ALA A 408 -15.73 14.96 -7.15
N SER A 409 -16.33 13.98 -7.82
CA SER A 409 -16.98 14.17 -9.11
C SER A 409 -18.15 15.16 -9.04
N LEU A 410 -18.99 15.06 -7.99
CA LEU A 410 -20.10 15.99 -7.78
C LEU A 410 -19.60 17.42 -7.54
N LEU A 411 -18.65 17.59 -6.62
CA LEU A 411 -18.13 18.91 -6.26
C LEU A 411 -17.39 19.55 -7.43
N PHE A 412 -16.56 18.77 -8.11
CA PHE A 412 -15.80 19.23 -9.24
C PHE A 412 -16.71 19.59 -10.42
N THR A 413 -17.72 18.78 -10.73
CA THR A 413 -18.72 19.10 -11.75
C THR A 413 -19.43 20.41 -11.44
N TYR A 414 -19.90 20.59 -10.19
CA TYR A 414 -20.52 21.84 -9.78
C TYR A 414 -19.58 23.04 -9.97
N ALA A 415 -18.33 22.93 -9.52
CA ALA A 415 -17.33 23.99 -9.60
C ALA A 415 -16.99 24.38 -11.05
N LEU A 416 -16.94 23.40 -11.96
CA LEU A 416 -16.71 23.61 -13.39
C LEU A 416 -17.91 24.26 -14.08
N VAL A 417 -19.12 23.73 -13.86
CA VAL A 417 -20.35 24.27 -14.50
C VAL A 417 -20.61 25.71 -14.05
N THR A 418 -20.31 26.02 -12.78
CA THR A 418 -20.43 27.38 -12.25
C THR A 418 -19.24 28.29 -12.57
N LYS A 419 -18.25 27.80 -13.33
CA LYS A 419 -17.01 28.49 -13.70
C LYS A 419 -16.26 29.09 -12.51
N LYS A 420 -16.39 28.46 -11.35
CA LYS A 420 -15.70 28.86 -10.11
C LYS A 420 -14.28 28.35 -10.08
N VAL A 421 -14.02 27.30 -10.84
CA VAL A 421 -12.74 26.60 -10.89
C VAL A 421 -12.47 26.19 -12.35
N ASP A 422 -11.19 26.18 -12.73
CA ASP A 422 -10.73 25.68 -14.01
C ASP A 422 -10.31 24.21 -13.91
N LEU A 423 -10.65 23.41 -14.92
CA LEU A 423 -10.36 21.97 -14.93
C LEU A 423 -8.87 21.70 -14.92
N LEU A 424 -8.13 22.36 -15.81
CA LEU A 424 -6.68 22.17 -15.94
C LEU A 424 -5.99 22.64 -14.67
N GLU A 425 -6.44 23.74 -14.07
CA GLU A 425 -5.84 24.22 -12.84
C GLU A 425 -5.95 23.21 -11.69
N VAL A 426 -7.11 22.59 -11.46
CA VAL A 426 -7.26 21.57 -10.41
C VAL A 426 -6.44 20.33 -10.75
N VAL A 427 -6.55 19.83 -11.98
CA VAL A 427 -5.89 18.60 -12.39
C VAL A 427 -4.37 18.75 -12.37
N GLU A 428 -3.82 19.89 -12.77
CA GLU A 428 -2.38 20.11 -12.86
C GLU A 428 -1.75 20.57 -11.53
N LYS A 429 -2.44 21.41 -10.75
CA LYS A 429 -1.85 22.06 -9.57
C LYS A 429 -2.34 21.54 -8.23
N ASP A 430 -3.56 21.01 -8.18
CA ASP A 430 -4.20 20.62 -6.93
C ASP A 430 -4.12 19.10 -6.69
N ILE A 431 -4.03 18.30 -7.76
CA ILE A 431 -3.73 16.87 -7.66
C ILE A 431 -2.22 16.66 -7.56
N GLU A 432 -1.78 15.99 -6.50
CA GLU A 432 -0.36 15.64 -6.31
C GLU A 432 0.03 14.39 -7.10
N TRP A 433 0.21 14.53 -8.42
CA TRP A 433 0.63 13.44 -9.29
C TRP A 433 1.91 12.75 -8.85
N THR A 434 2.86 13.52 -8.29
CA THR A 434 4.11 12.99 -7.74
C THR A 434 3.85 12.00 -6.61
N THR A 435 2.89 12.30 -5.73
CA THR A 435 2.47 11.44 -4.62
C THR A 435 1.75 10.20 -5.15
N LEU A 436 0.79 10.33 -6.08
CA LEU A 436 0.09 9.19 -6.68
C LEU A 436 1.04 8.23 -7.42
N LEU A 437 1.95 8.76 -8.25
CA LEU A 437 2.99 7.98 -8.93
C LEU A 437 3.90 7.26 -7.94
N PHE A 438 4.28 7.94 -6.86
CA PHE A 438 5.11 7.35 -5.82
C PHE A 438 4.44 6.12 -5.21
N PHE A 439 3.15 6.19 -4.84
CA PHE A 439 2.41 5.02 -4.32
C PHE A 439 2.35 3.87 -5.32
N MET A 440 2.03 4.14 -6.59
CA MET A 440 1.96 3.09 -7.61
C MET A 440 3.29 2.33 -7.76
N PHE A 441 4.41 3.03 -7.86
CA PHE A 441 5.72 2.38 -8.01
C PHE A 441 6.24 1.78 -6.70
N LEU A 442 5.91 2.37 -5.56
CA LEU A 442 6.22 1.79 -4.25
C LEU A 442 5.49 0.45 -4.06
N PHE A 443 4.21 0.37 -4.44
CA PHE A 443 3.47 -0.89 -4.37
C PHE A 443 4.06 -1.97 -5.28
N ILE A 444 4.52 -1.61 -6.49
CA ILE A 444 5.26 -2.55 -7.35
C ILE A 444 6.54 -3.03 -6.67
N LEU A 445 7.32 -2.13 -6.07
CA LEU A 445 8.54 -2.47 -5.33
C LEU A 445 8.27 -3.43 -4.17
N VAL A 446 7.22 -3.15 -3.38
CA VAL A 446 6.81 -3.98 -2.24
C VAL A 446 6.31 -5.34 -2.72
N GLY A 447 5.45 -5.38 -3.74
CA GLY A 447 4.96 -6.61 -4.34
C GLY A 447 6.11 -7.48 -4.89
N ALA A 448 7.13 -6.87 -5.49
CA ALA A 448 8.29 -7.59 -6.00
C ALA A 448 9.11 -8.26 -4.88
N VAL A 449 9.34 -7.58 -3.76
CA VAL A 449 10.04 -8.18 -2.61
C VAL A 449 9.19 -9.19 -1.84
N GLU A 450 7.87 -9.06 -1.89
CA GLU A 450 6.91 -10.07 -1.41
C GLU A 450 6.99 -11.34 -2.26
N GLU A 451 6.97 -11.21 -3.60
CA GLU A 451 7.05 -12.33 -4.54
C GLU A 451 8.34 -13.13 -4.38
N VAL A 452 9.47 -12.47 -4.13
CA VAL A 452 10.73 -13.18 -3.86
C VAL A 452 10.86 -13.74 -2.45
N GLY A 453 9.96 -13.37 -1.53
CA GLY A 453 9.91 -13.92 -0.16
C GLY A 453 10.79 -13.20 0.87
N LEU A 454 11.25 -11.97 0.59
CA LEU A 454 11.99 -11.16 1.56
C LEU A 454 11.13 -10.86 2.79
N LEU A 455 9.87 -10.53 2.57
CA LEU A 455 8.95 -10.18 3.66
C LEU A 455 8.65 -11.38 4.57
N SER A 456 8.51 -12.59 3.99
CA SER A 456 8.36 -13.83 4.74
C SER A 456 9.55 -14.09 5.69
N LEU A 457 10.79 -13.87 5.22
CA LEU A 457 11.99 -14.02 6.06
C LEU A 457 12.02 -13.03 7.24
N ILE A 458 11.55 -11.81 7.02
CA ILE A 458 11.47 -10.80 8.08
C ILE A 458 10.39 -11.21 9.07
N ALA A 459 9.24 -11.67 8.59
CA ALA A 459 8.13 -12.11 9.41
C ALA A 459 8.51 -13.30 10.31
N ASP A 460 9.24 -14.29 9.78
CA ASP A 460 9.78 -15.41 10.57
C ASP A 460 10.72 -14.93 11.68
N LYS A 461 11.62 -13.98 11.38
CA LYS A 461 12.50 -13.40 12.39
C LYS A 461 11.71 -12.69 13.48
N VAL A 462 10.70 -11.90 13.12
CA VAL A 462 9.84 -11.22 14.08
C VAL A 462 9.08 -12.22 14.96
N TYR A 463 8.56 -13.30 14.36
CA TYR A 463 7.89 -14.38 15.08
C TYR A 463 8.82 -15.07 16.09
N HIS A 464 10.05 -15.38 15.69
CA HIS A 464 11.05 -15.97 16.58
C HIS A 464 11.45 -15.02 17.72
N LEU A 465 11.58 -13.73 17.45
CA LEU A 465 11.87 -12.72 18.48
C LEU A 465 10.72 -12.55 19.46
N SER A 466 9.47 -12.58 18.98
CA SER A 466 8.28 -12.50 19.84
C SER A 466 8.03 -13.77 20.65
N LYS A 467 8.67 -14.89 20.27
CA LYS A 467 8.44 -16.23 20.85
C LYS A 467 6.96 -16.64 20.84
N GLY A 468 6.20 -16.14 19.85
CA GLY A 468 4.76 -16.36 19.76
C GLY A 468 3.93 -15.61 20.81
N SER A 469 4.51 -14.70 21.60
CA SER A 469 3.77 -13.87 22.56
C SER A 469 3.13 -12.67 21.86
N LEU A 470 1.81 -12.53 21.99
CA LEU A 470 1.06 -11.40 21.47
C LEU A 470 1.58 -10.07 22.04
N THR A 471 1.79 -9.98 23.35
CA THR A 471 2.33 -8.79 24.04
C THR A 471 3.69 -8.38 23.47
N ALA A 472 4.59 -9.35 23.24
CA ALA A 472 5.90 -9.07 22.67
C ALA A 472 5.78 -8.60 21.22
N ALA A 473 4.89 -9.19 20.44
CA ALA A 473 4.63 -8.80 19.05
C ALA A 473 4.03 -7.39 18.95
N VAL A 474 3.05 -7.04 19.80
CA VAL A 474 2.46 -5.68 19.88
C VAL A 474 3.55 -4.66 20.17
N CYS A 475 4.36 -4.89 21.23
CA CYS A 475 5.47 -4.00 21.57
C CYS A 475 6.49 -3.89 20.41
N LEU A 476 6.85 -5.00 19.78
CA LEU A 476 7.85 -5.02 18.72
C LEU A 476 7.36 -4.28 17.48
N ILE A 477 6.15 -4.57 17.00
CA ILE A 477 5.55 -3.88 15.85
C ILE A 477 5.43 -2.39 16.13
N LEU A 478 4.89 -1.99 17.29
CA LEU A 478 4.71 -0.59 17.64
C LEU A 478 6.03 0.19 17.70
N TRP A 479 7.02 -0.32 18.44
CA TRP A 479 8.28 0.40 18.65
C TRP A 479 9.21 0.34 17.43
N VAL A 480 9.26 -0.78 16.71
CA VAL A 480 10.01 -0.85 15.46
C VAL A 480 9.38 0.08 14.44
N ALA A 481 8.05 0.09 14.32
CA ALA A 481 7.36 1.03 13.44
C ALA A 481 7.63 2.49 13.81
N ALA A 482 7.55 2.84 15.09
CA ALA A 482 7.83 4.18 15.56
C ALA A 482 9.27 4.63 15.24
N ILE A 483 10.26 3.80 15.57
CA ILE A 483 11.67 4.16 15.38
C ILE A 483 12.02 4.21 13.90
N MET A 484 11.59 3.23 13.10
CA MET A 484 11.88 3.21 11.67
C MET A 484 11.19 4.38 10.95
N SER A 485 9.92 4.63 11.26
CA SER A 485 9.15 5.76 10.71
C SER A 485 9.67 7.12 11.17
N ALA A 486 10.47 7.18 12.24
CA ALA A 486 11.14 8.42 12.62
C ALA A 486 12.24 8.81 11.61
N PHE A 487 12.92 7.85 10.99
CA PHE A 487 14.04 8.08 10.07
C PHE A 487 13.69 7.83 8.62
N VAL A 488 12.51 7.28 8.36
CA VAL A 488 12.02 6.95 7.04
C VAL A 488 10.58 7.43 6.94
N ASP A 489 10.19 7.95 5.78
CA ASP A 489 8.80 8.32 5.51
C ASP A 489 7.84 7.17 5.93
N ASN A 490 6.80 7.53 6.69
CA ASN A 490 5.80 6.63 7.23
C ASN A 490 5.09 5.78 6.16
N ILE A 491 5.02 6.28 4.91
CA ILE A 491 4.38 5.59 3.78
C ILE A 491 5.15 4.33 3.34
N PRO A 492 6.40 4.42 2.82
CA PRO A 492 7.15 3.26 2.36
C PRO A 492 7.41 2.26 3.48
N PHE A 493 7.60 2.73 4.71
CA PHE A 493 7.70 1.83 5.86
C PHE A 493 6.42 1.00 6.04
N THR A 494 5.25 1.63 6.10
CA THR A 494 3.98 0.91 6.30
C THR A 494 3.74 -0.12 5.21
N ALA A 495 4.01 0.24 3.95
CA ALA A 495 3.86 -0.65 2.80
C ALA A 495 4.58 -1.99 2.98
N THR A 496 5.83 -1.95 3.45
CA THR A 496 6.63 -3.16 3.71
C THR A 496 6.13 -3.98 4.89
N MET A 497 5.51 -3.33 5.87
CA MET A 497 5.03 -3.98 7.08
C MET A 497 3.67 -4.66 6.89
N LEU A 498 2.88 -4.30 5.87
CA LEU A 498 1.55 -4.90 5.67
C LEU A 498 1.63 -6.43 5.58
N PRO A 499 2.45 -7.03 4.69
CA PRO A 499 2.48 -8.49 4.57
C PRO A 499 3.09 -9.16 5.81
N ILE A 500 4.03 -8.49 6.48
CA ILE A 500 4.66 -8.96 7.72
C ILE A 500 3.61 -9.04 8.85
N VAL A 501 2.84 -7.97 9.06
CA VAL A 501 1.79 -7.93 10.08
C VAL A 501 0.64 -8.86 9.73
N ALA A 502 0.31 -9.02 8.45
CA ALA A 502 -0.69 -9.98 7.99
C ALA A 502 -0.33 -11.40 8.39
N TYR A 503 0.90 -11.81 8.10
CA TYR A 503 1.41 -13.13 8.50
C TYR A 503 1.38 -13.30 10.02
N LEU A 504 1.94 -12.36 10.77
CA LEU A 504 1.98 -12.43 12.24
C LEU A 504 0.58 -12.49 12.85
N SER A 505 -0.39 -11.78 12.27
CA SER A 505 -1.78 -11.79 12.73
C SER A 505 -2.46 -13.15 12.55
N ARG A 506 -1.99 -13.97 11.61
CA ARG A 506 -2.51 -15.34 11.38
C ARG A 506 -1.82 -16.37 12.27
N VAL A 507 -0.52 -16.21 12.54
CA VAL A 507 0.27 -17.23 13.26
C VAL A 507 0.39 -17.00 14.77
N ILE A 508 0.17 -15.77 15.25
CA ILE A 508 0.23 -15.45 16.69
C ILE A 508 -1.17 -15.61 17.31
N PRO A 509 -1.33 -16.52 18.30
CA PRO A 509 -2.61 -16.67 19.00
C PRO A 509 -3.06 -15.36 19.66
N GLY A 510 -4.35 -15.01 19.48
CA GLY A 510 -4.97 -13.79 20.03
C GLY A 510 -4.82 -12.54 19.16
N ALA A 511 -4.07 -12.60 18.06
CA ALA A 511 -3.96 -11.48 17.12
C ALA A 511 -5.22 -11.23 16.26
N GLU A 512 -6.24 -12.10 16.38
CA GLU A 512 -7.57 -11.95 15.76
C GLU A 512 -8.28 -10.63 16.13
N SER A 513 -7.87 -10.00 17.22
CA SER A 513 -8.38 -8.70 17.68
C SER A 513 -7.95 -7.50 16.81
N ASN A 514 -7.15 -7.73 15.78
CA ASN A 514 -6.53 -6.71 14.92
C ASN A 514 -5.54 -5.79 15.65
N VAL A 515 -5.12 -6.13 16.88
CA VAL A 515 -4.21 -5.30 17.69
C VAL A 515 -2.88 -5.00 17.00
N LEU A 516 -2.35 -5.93 16.19
CA LEU A 516 -1.10 -5.71 15.46
C LEU A 516 -1.24 -4.65 14.36
N TRP A 517 -2.43 -4.52 13.76
CA TRP A 517 -2.74 -3.46 12.80
C TRP A 517 -2.81 -2.10 13.48
N TRP A 518 -3.40 -2.02 14.67
CA TRP A 518 -3.41 -0.79 15.48
C TRP A 518 -2.02 -0.40 15.96
N ALA A 519 -1.20 -1.39 16.35
CA ALA A 519 0.21 -1.18 16.69
C ALA A 519 1.00 -0.62 15.51
N LEU A 520 0.78 -1.14 14.29
CA LEU A 520 1.40 -0.63 13.08
C LEU A 520 0.93 0.80 12.76
N ALA A 521 -0.38 1.07 12.80
CA ALA A 521 -0.94 2.39 12.55
C ALA A 521 -0.39 3.45 13.52
N LEU A 522 -0.48 3.19 14.83
CA LEU A 522 0.02 4.09 15.87
C LEU A 522 1.53 4.26 15.78
N GLY A 523 2.27 3.17 15.55
CA GLY A 523 3.72 3.20 15.44
C GLY A 523 4.19 3.99 14.22
N ALA A 524 3.65 3.71 13.04
CA ALA A 524 4.02 4.41 11.82
C ALA A 524 3.68 5.90 11.88
N CYS A 525 2.44 6.25 12.27
CA CYS A 525 2.00 7.64 12.27
C CYS A 525 2.62 8.47 13.41
N PHE A 526 2.72 7.93 14.63
CA PHE A 526 3.37 8.66 15.73
C PHE A 526 4.88 8.69 15.56
N GLY A 527 5.48 7.64 14.99
CA GLY A 527 6.89 7.56 14.61
C GLY A 527 7.32 8.70 13.69
N GLY A 528 6.46 9.07 12.73
CA GLY A 528 6.72 10.16 11.79
C GLY A 528 7.00 11.51 12.45
N ASN A 529 6.61 11.70 13.72
CA ASN A 529 6.94 12.89 14.52
C ASN A 529 8.39 12.94 15.03
N GLY A 530 9.12 11.82 14.99
CA GLY A 530 10.42 11.70 15.63
C GLY A 530 11.51 12.60 15.03
N THR A 531 11.50 12.77 13.70
CA THR A 531 12.47 13.62 12.99
C THR A 531 11.81 14.44 11.88
N MET A 532 12.57 15.37 11.30
CA MET A 532 12.06 16.25 10.24
C MET A 532 11.70 15.52 8.94
N ILE A 533 12.25 14.32 8.71
CA ILE A 533 12.03 13.51 7.49
C ILE A 533 11.04 12.36 7.71
N GLY A 534 10.61 12.11 8.95
CA GLY A 534 9.77 10.96 9.29
C GLY A 534 8.37 11.00 8.67
N ALA A 535 7.86 12.19 8.38
CA ALA A 535 6.61 12.36 7.66
C ALA A 535 6.70 13.49 6.64
N SER A 536 5.99 13.32 5.52
CA SER A 536 5.93 14.31 4.44
C SER A 536 5.43 15.68 4.91
N ALA A 537 4.47 15.71 5.84
CA ALA A 537 3.93 16.95 6.40
C ALA A 537 5.02 17.77 7.11
N ASN A 538 5.95 17.10 7.80
CA ASN A 538 7.07 17.74 8.48
C ASN A 538 7.98 18.45 7.48
N VAL A 539 8.41 17.73 6.43
CA VAL A 539 9.31 18.25 5.39
C VAL A 539 8.69 19.46 4.70
N VAL A 540 7.40 19.37 4.34
CA VAL A 540 6.68 20.44 3.65
C VAL A 540 6.51 21.68 4.53
N THR A 541 6.06 21.53 5.77
CA THR A 541 5.92 22.66 6.71
C THR A 541 7.24 23.35 6.97
N LEU A 542 8.30 22.57 7.23
CA LEU A 542 9.61 23.11 7.51
C LEU A 542 10.25 23.75 6.27
N GLY A 543 9.98 23.22 5.08
CA GLY A 543 10.38 23.83 3.80
C GLY A 543 9.71 25.18 3.57
N ILE A 544 8.41 25.31 3.85
CA ILE A 544 7.70 26.61 3.78
C ILE A 544 8.24 27.58 4.84
N ALA A 545 8.49 27.10 6.06
CA ALA A 545 9.07 27.92 7.12
C ALA A 545 10.48 28.40 6.76
N GLU A 546 11.31 27.55 6.18
CA GLU A 546 12.65 27.90 5.68
C GLU A 546 12.58 28.94 4.55
N ALA A 547 11.66 28.76 3.59
CA ALA A 547 11.41 29.74 2.54
C ALA A 547 10.96 31.12 3.08
N ALA A 548 10.25 31.13 4.21
CA ALA A 548 9.88 32.34 4.94
C ALA A 548 11.01 32.90 5.84
N GLY A 549 12.21 32.31 5.82
CA GLY A 549 13.37 32.75 6.60
C GLY A 549 13.49 32.15 8.01
N HIS A 550 12.63 31.19 8.37
CA HIS A 550 12.58 30.54 9.68
C HIS A 550 13.07 29.09 9.62
N ARG A 551 14.36 28.92 9.34
CA ARG A 551 14.99 27.60 9.26
C ARG A 551 15.18 26.96 10.65
N ILE A 552 14.90 25.66 10.75
CA ILE A 552 15.27 24.81 11.88
C ILE A 552 16.27 23.73 11.45
N ARG A 553 17.24 23.40 12.29
CA ARG A 553 18.19 22.31 12.01
C ARG A 553 17.59 20.95 12.40
N PHE A 554 18.01 19.88 11.72
CA PHE A 554 17.58 18.49 11.99
C PHE A 554 17.59 18.14 13.48
N PHE A 555 18.73 18.35 14.15
CA PHE A 555 18.89 18.03 15.57
C PHE A 555 18.09 18.93 16.51
N GLU A 556 17.71 20.14 16.08
CA GLU A 556 16.86 21.04 16.87
C GLU A 556 15.42 20.55 16.86
N TYR A 557 14.91 20.17 15.68
CA TYR A 557 13.60 19.53 15.56
C TYR A 557 13.56 18.21 16.34
N MET A 558 14.55 17.33 16.12
CA MET A 558 14.60 16.00 16.73
C MET A 558 14.58 16.06 18.26
N LYS A 559 15.19 17.05 18.90
CA LYS A 559 15.13 17.21 20.37
C LYS A 559 13.71 17.40 20.91
N VAL A 560 12.81 17.95 20.11
CA VAL A 560 11.41 18.16 20.48
C VAL A 560 10.54 17.02 19.96
N GLY A 561 10.63 16.75 18.65
CA GLY A 561 9.83 15.73 17.96
C GLY A 561 10.07 14.33 18.50
N PHE A 562 11.34 13.91 18.66
CA PHE A 562 11.67 12.57 19.16
C PHE A 562 11.21 12.36 20.60
N VAL A 563 11.29 13.38 21.46
CA VAL A 563 10.81 13.29 22.84
C VAL A 563 9.30 13.13 22.88
N TYR A 564 8.57 13.91 22.08
CA TYR A 564 7.13 13.76 21.98
C TYR A 564 6.72 12.41 21.36
N MET A 565 7.43 11.94 20.33
CA MET A 565 7.23 10.62 19.73
C MET A 565 7.37 9.51 20.79
N VAL A 566 8.45 9.51 21.60
CA VAL A 566 8.62 8.52 22.67
C VAL A 566 7.46 8.59 23.67
N LEU A 567 7.00 9.79 24.02
CA LEU A 567 5.86 9.98 24.92
C LEU A 567 4.56 9.43 24.34
N SER A 568 4.20 9.80 23.10
CA SER A 568 2.96 9.36 22.46
C SER A 568 2.96 7.86 22.15
N VAL A 569 4.10 7.30 21.72
CA VAL A 569 4.27 5.87 21.48
C VAL A 569 4.20 5.07 22.79
N ALA A 570 4.77 5.59 23.88
CA ALA A 570 4.63 4.95 25.19
C ALA A 570 3.16 4.95 25.67
N LEU A 571 2.43 6.04 25.47
CA LEU A 571 1.00 6.12 25.76
C LEU A 571 0.19 5.13 24.92
N ALA A 572 0.47 5.05 23.61
CA ALA A 572 -0.11 4.07 22.71
C ALA A 572 0.18 2.62 23.16
N ASN A 573 1.42 2.34 23.56
CA ASN A 573 1.81 1.01 24.04
C ASN A 573 1.02 0.61 25.29
N VAL A 574 0.97 1.49 26.29
CA VAL A 574 0.20 1.24 27.51
C VAL A 574 -1.27 1.04 27.20
N TRP A 575 -1.85 1.84 26.29
CA TRP A 575 -3.23 1.66 25.86
C TRP A 575 -3.46 0.30 25.23
N LEU A 576 -2.66 -0.07 24.22
CA LEU A 576 -2.81 -1.35 23.52
C LEU A 576 -2.72 -2.53 24.50
N LEU A 577 -1.79 -2.50 25.46
CA LEU A 577 -1.63 -3.58 26.44
C LEU A 577 -2.73 -3.67 27.50
N ILE A 578 -3.52 -2.60 27.71
CA ILE A 578 -4.63 -2.59 28.67
C ILE A 578 -5.92 -3.06 28.02
N PHE A 579 -6.15 -2.70 26.75
CA PHE A 579 -7.42 -2.90 26.06
C PHE A 579 -7.43 -4.08 25.07
N TYR A 580 -6.27 -4.68 24.80
CA TYR A 580 -6.08 -5.90 23.99
C TYR A 580 -5.14 -6.87 24.70
#